data_AF-A0A4Q2Z3D1-F1
#
_entry.id   AF-A0A4Q2Z3D1-F1
#
_cell.length_a   1.000
_cell.length_b   1.000
_cell.length_c   1.000
_cell.angle_alpha   90.00
_cell.angle_beta   90.00
_cell.angle_gamma   90.00
#
_symmetry.space_group_name_H-M   'P 1'
#
loop_
_entity.id
_entity.type
_entity.pdbx_description
1 polymer ?
#
loop_
_entity_poly.entity_id
_entity_poly.type
_entity_poly.pdbx_seq_one_letter_code
_entity_poly.pdbx_strand_id
1 'polypeptide(L)'
;MTDGAPPSARGAREMGSRAAGQILVRFGCIELVERILPTLATTPLRAFRLYRSHINSPISQAESEYRTSVDELIEMCSLLSIVTGDIRAALDSYGAPTESIVKILCHPAVERYMTVHYPMPYGIVARAELLGTLPRGLCERQQSERRSAEWAPEIEAFFLFNAQILSDESLLNFLFLLDDHFVGGVHISELQLALANKEEMAAWLEEAGRAALLDGLERFLDFAEGLDHYLGNLDELPVLRGRVWFHYSYWFGHGGARIRETVAWLSGALEASGVVLDGPGSPTVELKAVFDRLTNPYHYCSDLIAQLDPLEITFLQPIA
;
A
#
# COMPACT_ATOMS: atom_id res chain seq x y z
N MET A 1 -0.77 -31.66 26.07
CA MET A 1 -0.45 -31.47 24.64
C MET A 1 -1.69 -31.86 23.86
N THR A 2 -2.55 -30.88 23.60
CA THR A 2 -3.76 -31.08 22.78
C THR A 2 -3.34 -30.91 21.32
N ASP A 3 -3.35 -32.02 20.58
CA ASP A 3 -3.28 -32.04 19.11
C ASP A 3 -4.44 -31.21 18.56
N GLY A 4 -4.17 -29.94 18.25
CA GLY A 4 -5.06 -29.11 17.45
C GLY A 4 -4.89 -29.54 16.00
N ALA A 5 -5.88 -30.25 15.46
CA ALA A 5 -5.93 -30.50 14.03
C ALA A 5 -5.81 -29.16 13.28
N PRO A 6 -4.99 -29.08 12.21
CA PRO A 6 -4.84 -27.84 11.45
C PRO A 6 -6.22 -27.37 10.96
N PRO A 7 -6.46 -26.05 10.87
CA PRO A 7 -7.71 -25.52 10.40
C PRO A 7 -8.06 -26.15 9.05
N SER A 8 -9.17 -26.89 9.00
CA SER A 8 -9.60 -27.54 7.76
C SER A 8 -9.77 -26.49 6.65
N ALA A 9 -9.50 -26.84 5.39
CA ALA A 9 -9.66 -25.94 4.23
C ALA A 9 -11.05 -25.26 4.13
N ARG A 10 -12.05 -25.78 4.85
CA ARG A 10 -13.36 -25.16 5.05
C ARG A 10 -13.29 -23.89 5.91
N GLY A 11 -12.53 -23.89 7.00
CA GLY A 11 -12.36 -22.75 7.89
C GLY A 11 -11.70 -21.55 7.21
N ALA A 12 -10.66 -21.79 6.39
CA ALA A 12 -10.02 -20.75 5.58
C ALA A 12 -11.00 -20.08 4.59
N ARG A 13 -11.85 -20.86 3.92
CA ARG A 13 -12.89 -20.33 3.02
C ARG A 13 -13.95 -19.50 3.76
N GLU A 14 -14.41 -19.99 4.91
CA GLU A 14 -15.40 -19.29 5.73
C GLU A 14 -14.84 -17.99 6.34
N MET A 15 -13.56 -17.94 6.67
CA MET A 15 -12.87 -16.71 7.09
C MET A 15 -12.79 -15.70 5.94
N GLY A 16 -12.27 -16.10 4.78
CA GLY A 16 -12.14 -15.22 3.62
C GLY A 16 -13.48 -14.64 3.16
N SER A 17 -14.55 -15.44 3.17
CA SER A 17 -15.91 -14.96 2.86
C SER A 17 -16.39 -13.93 3.88
N ARG A 18 -16.26 -14.19 5.19
CA ARG A 18 -16.67 -13.23 6.23
C ARG A 18 -15.90 -11.92 6.14
N ALA A 19 -14.58 -11.99 5.95
CA ALA A 19 -13.73 -10.82 5.75
C ALA A 19 -14.16 -10.01 4.51
N ALA A 20 -14.45 -10.68 3.39
CA ALA A 20 -14.90 -10.01 2.17
C ALA A 20 -16.19 -9.20 2.40
N GLY A 21 -17.19 -9.77 3.09
CA GLY A 21 -18.41 -9.04 3.42
C GLY A 21 -18.15 -7.81 4.29
N GLN A 22 -17.26 -7.91 5.28
CA GLN A 22 -16.88 -6.78 6.13
C GLN A 22 -16.13 -5.68 5.36
N ILE A 23 -15.24 -6.07 4.44
CA ILE A 23 -14.53 -5.12 3.56
C ILE A 23 -15.55 -4.35 2.71
N LEU A 24 -16.45 -5.05 2.02
CA LEU A 24 -17.44 -4.39 1.15
C LEU A 24 -18.34 -3.41 1.90
N VAL A 25 -18.75 -3.76 3.13
CA VAL A 25 -19.53 -2.88 4.00
C VAL A 25 -18.71 -1.69 4.47
N ARG A 26 -17.47 -1.91 4.92
CA ARG A 26 -16.58 -0.84 5.40
C ARG A 26 -16.37 0.24 4.35
N PHE A 27 -16.13 -0.15 3.10
CA PHE A 27 -15.87 0.79 2.01
C PHE A 27 -17.15 1.35 1.38
N GLY A 28 -18.34 0.88 1.76
CA GLY A 28 -19.59 1.26 1.11
C GLY A 28 -19.50 1.02 -0.41
N CYS A 29 -19.22 -0.22 -0.82
CA CYS A 29 -18.85 -0.55 -2.20
C CYS A 29 -19.82 0.03 -3.25
N ILE A 30 -21.12 0.05 -2.96
CA ILE A 30 -22.13 0.58 -3.88
C ILE A 30 -22.01 2.10 -3.97
N GLU A 31 -22.00 2.77 -2.82
CA GLU A 31 -21.88 4.22 -2.69
C GLU A 31 -20.56 4.73 -3.31
N LEU A 32 -19.47 3.97 -3.13
CA LEU A 32 -18.18 4.25 -3.72
C LEU A 32 -18.24 4.25 -5.25
N VAL A 33 -18.84 3.23 -5.85
CA VAL A 33 -19.02 3.12 -7.30
C VAL A 33 -19.93 4.23 -7.83
N GLU A 34 -21.00 4.55 -7.10
CA GLU A 34 -21.92 5.64 -7.44
C GLU A 34 -21.26 7.04 -7.37
N ARG A 35 -20.27 7.23 -6.49
CA ARG A 35 -19.45 8.47 -6.46
C ARG A 35 -18.54 8.61 -7.67
N ILE A 36 -17.93 7.51 -8.14
CA ILE A 36 -16.90 7.55 -9.19
C ILE A 36 -17.50 7.60 -10.59
N LEU A 37 -18.51 6.76 -10.87
CA LEU A 37 -19.04 6.57 -12.23
C LEU A 37 -19.52 7.86 -12.92
N PRO A 38 -20.29 8.75 -12.26
CA PRO A 38 -20.76 9.98 -12.90
C PRO A 38 -19.60 10.86 -13.37
N THR A 39 -18.52 10.89 -12.59
CA THR A 39 -17.31 11.67 -12.88
C THR A 39 -16.58 11.13 -14.11
N LEU A 40 -16.49 9.82 -14.25
CA LEU A 40 -15.90 9.17 -15.43
C LEU A 40 -16.79 9.25 -16.67
N ALA A 41 -18.10 9.38 -16.51
CA ALA A 41 -19.04 9.55 -17.62
C ALA A 41 -19.01 10.97 -18.23
N THR A 42 -18.25 11.90 -17.65
CA THR A 42 -18.02 13.23 -18.22
C THR A 42 -17.12 13.19 -19.45
N THR A 43 -16.85 14.33 -20.09
CA THR A 43 -15.97 14.36 -21.28
C THR A 43 -14.60 13.76 -20.97
N PRO A 44 -13.97 13.00 -21.89
CA PRO A 44 -12.67 12.35 -21.64
C PRO A 44 -11.61 13.32 -21.10
N LEU A 45 -11.57 14.55 -21.63
CA LEU A 45 -10.67 15.61 -21.17
C LEU A 45 -10.86 15.97 -19.69
N ARG A 46 -12.09 15.94 -19.16
CA ARG A 46 -12.38 16.23 -17.76
C ARG A 46 -11.90 15.09 -16.86
N ALA A 47 -12.12 13.83 -17.25
CA ALA A 47 -11.57 12.68 -16.54
C ALA A 47 -10.04 12.71 -16.50
N PHE A 48 -9.37 12.97 -17.62
CA PHE A 48 -7.89 13.09 -17.65
C PHE A 48 -7.36 14.25 -16.80
N ARG A 49 -8.11 15.36 -16.70
CA ARG A 49 -7.72 16.47 -15.80
C ARG A 49 -7.82 16.09 -14.34
N LEU A 50 -8.85 15.33 -13.95
CA LEU A 50 -9.10 14.98 -12.55
C LEU A 50 -8.04 14.02 -11.98
N TYR A 51 -7.45 13.18 -12.81
CA TYR A 51 -6.48 12.17 -12.38
C TYR A 51 -5.05 12.42 -12.90
N ARG A 52 -4.65 13.68 -13.01
CA ARG A 52 -3.26 14.09 -13.33
C ARG A 52 -2.33 14.00 -12.11
N SER A 53 -1.02 14.17 -12.26
CA SER A 53 -0.14 14.35 -11.10
C SER A 53 -0.36 15.72 -10.42
N HIS A 54 -0.56 15.74 -9.09
CA HIS A 54 -0.64 16.97 -8.29
C HIS A 54 0.73 17.63 -8.05
N ILE A 55 1.82 16.86 -8.19
CA ILE A 55 3.20 17.36 -8.04
C ILE A 55 3.48 18.47 -9.05
N ASN A 56 2.96 18.32 -10.27
CA ASN A 56 3.18 19.27 -11.36
C ASN A 56 2.29 20.52 -11.26
N SER A 57 1.21 20.47 -10.49
CA SER A 57 0.22 21.55 -10.42
C SER A 57 -0.78 21.33 -9.29
N PRO A 58 -1.13 22.37 -8.51
CA PRO A 58 -2.13 22.27 -7.46
C PRO A 58 -3.46 21.71 -7.98
N ILE A 59 -4.11 20.92 -7.14
CA ILE A 59 -5.43 20.33 -7.39
C ILE A 59 -6.47 20.97 -6.48
N SER A 60 -7.72 20.99 -6.92
CA SER A 60 -8.83 21.49 -6.09
C SER A 60 -9.26 20.45 -5.06
N GLN A 61 -9.92 20.87 -3.99
CA GLN A 61 -10.50 19.95 -2.99
C GLN A 61 -11.44 18.92 -3.64
N ALA A 62 -12.31 19.35 -4.56
CA ALA A 62 -13.20 18.43 -5.28
C ALA A 62 -12.42 17.40 -6.12
N GLU A 63 -11.31 17.80 -6.74
CA GLU A 63 -10.43 16.87 -7.47
C GLU A 63 -9.79 15.85 -6.52
N SER A 64 -9.38 16.29 -5.32
CA SER A 64 -8.87 15.42 -4.26
C SER A 64 -9.92 14.38 -3.84
N GLU A 65 -11.15 14.79 -3.57
CA GLU A 65 -12.25 13.89 -3.16
C GLU A 65 -12.54 12.78 -4.19
N TYR A 66 -12.45 13.11 -5.49
CA TYR A 66 -12.62 12.11 -6.56
C TYR A 66 -11.46 11.11 -6.62
N ARG A 67 -10.23 11.56 -6.39
CA ARG A 67 -9.04 10.69 -6.34
C ARG A 67 -9.12 9.74 -5.16
N THR A 68 -9.44 10.27 -3.98
CA THR A 68 -9.66 9.47 -2.77
C THR A 68 -10.67 8.35 -3.01
N SER A 69 -11.74 8.60 -3.76
CA SER A 69 -12.71 7.54 -4.10
C SER A 69 -12.10 6.44 -4.99
N VAL A 70 -11.23 6.79 -5.94
CA VAL A 70 -10.52 5.77 -6.75
C VAL A 70 -9.50 5.01 -5.89
N ASP A 71 -8.77 5.70 -5.02
CA ASP A 71 -7.81 5.08 -4.10
C ASP A 71 -8.51 4.11 -3.13
N GLU A 72 -9.64 4.52 -2.54
CA GLU A 72 -10.52 3.67 -1.71
C GLU A 72 -10.99 2.42 -2.48
N LEU A 73 -11.31 2.55 -3.77
CA LEU A 73 -11.74 1.41 -4.59
C LEU A 73 -10.58 0.43 -4.82
N ILE A 74 -9.38 0.94 -5.09
CA ILE A 74 -8.18 0.12 -5.27
C ILE A 74 -7.81 -0.57 -3.96
N GLU A 75 -7.88 0.13 -2.82
CA GLU A 75 -7.64 -0.42 -1.48
C GLU A 75 -8.64 -1.54 -1.17
N MET A 76 -9.93 -1.31 -1.41
CA MET A 76 -10.97 -2.33 -1.26
C MET A 76 -10.65 -3.58 -2.09
N CYS A 77 -10.32 -3.40 -3.38
CA CYS A 77 -9.89 -4.50 -4.24
C CYS A 77 -8.64 -5.20 -3.70
N SER A 78 -7.73 -4.48 -3.04
CA SER A 78 -6.53 -5.00 -2.37
C SER A 78 -6.85 -5.98 -1.27
N LEU A 79 -7.65 -5.52 -0.34
CA LEU A 79 -8.08 -6.32 0.78
C LEU A 79 -8.87 -7.53 0.30
N LEU A 80 -9.75 -7.36 -0.70
CA LEU A 80 -10.51 -8.47 -1.27
C LEU A 80 -9.62 -9.56 -1.87
N SER A 81 -8.60 -9.22 -2.66
CA SER A 81 -7.77 -10.28 -3.23
C SER A 81 -6.85 -10.94 -2.21
N ILE A 82 -6.36 -10.20 -1.21
CA ILE A 82 -5.58 -10.79 -0.13
C ILE A 82 -6.40 -11.87 0.59
N VAL A 83 -7.65 -11.56 0.94
CA VAL A 83 -8.49 -12.48 1.75
C VAL A 83 -9.28 -13.50 0.94
N THR A 84 -9.54 -13.24 -0.35
CA THR A 84 -10.34 -14.16 -1.18
C THR A 84 -9.55 -14.82 -2.28
N GLY A 85 -8.50 -14.16 -2.77
CA GLY A 85 -7.80 -14.53 -3.98
C GLY A 85 -8.66 -14.66 -5.23
N ASP A 86 -9.86 -14.08 -5.22
CA ASP A 86 -10.78 -14.02 -6.33
C ASP A 86 -11.75 -12.85 -6.08
N ILE A 87 -11.32 -11.64 -6.45
CA ILE A 87 -12.11 -10.42 -6.25
C ILE A 87 -13.48 -10.56 -6.92
N ARG A 88 -13.54 -11.13 -8.13
CA ARG A 88 -14.78 -11.23 -8.89
C ARG A 88 -15.79 -12.13 -8.16
N ALA A 89 -15.38 -13.33 -7.75
CA ALA A 89 -16.25 -14.22 -6.99
C ALA A 89 -16.72 -13.59 -5.66
N ALA A 90 -15.85 -12.83 -5.00
CA ALA A 90 -16.20 -12.08 -3.79
C ALA A 90 -17.27 -11.02 -4.08
N LEU A 91 -17.05 -10.15 -5.08
CA LEU A 91 -18.01 -9.12 -5.45
C LEU A 91 -19.37 -9.71 -5.85
N ASP A 92 -19.37 -10.75 -6.69
CA ASP A 92 -20.58 -11.40 -7.18
C ASP A 92 -21.39 -12.05 -6.05
N SER A 93 -20.70 -12.67 -5.07
CA SER A 93 -21.36 -13.30 -3.91
C SER A 93 -22.12 -12.31 -3.02
N TYR A 94 -21.71 -11.05 -3.03
CA TYR A 94 -22.31 -9.98 -2.25
C TYR A 94 -23.16 -9.00 -3.08
N GLY A 95 -23.38 -9.31 -4.37
CA GLY A 95 -24.20 -8.48 -5.26
C GLY A 95 -23.60 -7.09 -5.53
N ALA A 96 -22.28 -6.94 -5.40
CA ALA A 96 -21.60 -5.70 -5.73
C ALA A 96 -21.65 -5.44 -7.25
N PRO A 97 -21.55 -4.17 -7.70
CA PRO A 97 -21.64 -3.83 -9.11
C PRO A 97 -20.33 -4.13 -9.86
N THR A 98 -19.97 -5.42 -9.97
CA THR A 98 -18.69 -5.91 -10.52
C THR A 98 -18.33 -5.28 -11.88
N GLU A 99 -19.29 -5.23 -12.81
CA GLU A 99 -19.06 -4.67 -14.15
C GLU A 99 -18.80 -3.16 -14.13
N SER A 100 -19.38 -2.44 -13.18
CA SER A 100 -19.09 -1.02 -12.96
C SER A 100 -17.68 -0.81 -12.41
N ILE A 101 -17.24 -1.67 -11.49
CA ILE A 101 -15.87 -1.65 -10.94
C ILE A 101 -14.86 -1.93 -12.05
N VAL A 102 -15.11 -2.95 -12.87
CA VAL A 102 -14.29 -3.26 -14.06
C VAL A 102 -14.22 -2.04 -14.99
N LYS A 103 -15.36 -1.40 -15.27
CA LYS A 103 -15.42 -0.20 -16.11
C LYS A 103 -14.61 0.97 -15.53
N ILE A 104 -14.64 1.16 -14.22
CA ILE A 104 -13.85 2.20 -13.53
C ILE A 104 -12.35 1.89 -13.69
N LEU A 105 -11.91 0.69 -13.29
CA LEU A 105 -10.49 0.32 -13.29
C LEU A 105 -9.89 0.21 -14.71
N CYS A 106 -10.72 -0.09 -15.71
CA CYS A 106 -10.32 -0.11 -17.13
C CYS A 106 -10.50 1.25 -17.82
N HIS A 107 -10.96 2.29 -17.13
CA HIS A 107 -11.10 3.61 -17.74
C HIS A 107 -9.71 4.20 -18.02
N PRO A 108 -9.41 4.72 -19.24
CA PRO A 108 -8.06 5.18 -19.60
C PRO A 108 -7.45 6.23 -18.66
N ALA A 109 -8.27 7.13 -18.11
CA ALA A 109 -7.80 8.12 -17.14
C ALA A 109 -7.40 7.50 -15.80
N VAL A 110 -8.12 6.47 -15.35
CA VAL A 110 -7.84 5.75 -14.09
C VAL A 110 -6.65 4.81 -14.28
N GLU A 111 -6.57 4.13 -15.42
CA GLU A 111 -5.37 3.36 -15.80
C GLU A 111 -4.14 4.25 -15.77
N ARG A 112 -4.16 5.40 -16.46
CA ARG A 112 -3.05 6.36 -16.47
C ARG A 112 -2.72 6.90 -15.08
N TYR A 113 -3.73 7.12 -14.23
CA TYR A 113 -3.54 7.52 -12.85
C TYR A 113 -2.72 6.48 -12.08
N MET A 114 -3.14 5.21 -12.12
CA MET A 114 -2.53 4.09 -11.39
C MET A 114 -1.19 3.61 -11.97
N THR A 115 -0.87 4.00 -13.21
CA THR A 115 0.32 3.52 -13.93
C THR A 115 1.36 4.61 -14.12
N VAL A 116 0.94 5.85 -14.39
CA VAL A 116 1.85 6.94 -14.74
C VAL A 116 2.00 7.96 -13.62
N HIS A 117 0.90 8.34 -12.96
CA HIS A 117 0.92 9.45 -12.01
C HIS A 117 1.17 9.00 -10.57
N TYR A 118 0.55 7.90 -10.19
CA TYR A 118 0.70 7.24 -8.90
C TYR A 118 0.76 5.74 -9.17
N PRO A 119 1.91 5.22 -9.64
CA PRO A 119 2.16 3.79 -9.78
C PRO A 119 1.69 3.01 -8.56
N MET A 120 0.57 2.30 -8.73
CA MET A 120 -0.04 1.43 -7.74
C MET A 120 -0.06 0.02 -8.33
N PRO A 121 0.99 -0.79 -8.10
CA PRO A 121 1.10 -2.14 -8.65
C PRO A 121 -0.16 -2.98 -8.39
N TYR A 122 -0.77 -2.78 -7.23
CA TYR A 122 -1.98 -3.48 -6.87
C TYR A 122 -3.17 -3.19 -7.79
N GLY A 123 -3.38 -1.94 -8.22
CA GLY A 123 -4.48 -1.57 -9.13
C GLY A 123 -4.43 -2.36 -10.46
N ILE A 124 -3.21 -2.65 -10.94
CA ILE A 124 -2.97 -3.46 -12.14
C ILE A 124 -3.34 -4.93 -11.89
N VAL A 125 -2.93 -5.49 -10.76
CA VAL A 125 -3.28 -6.87 -10.36
C VAL A 125 -4.79 -7.03 -10.19
N ALA A 126 -5.45 -6.09 -9.50
CA ALA A 126 -6.89 -6.09 -9.32
C ALA A 126 -7.63 -6.09 -10.65
N ARG A 127 -7.20 -5.24 -11.59
CA ARG A 127 -7.74 -5.21 -12.94
C ARG A 127 -7.54 -6.55 -13.65
N ALA A 128 -6.34 -7.13 -13.59
CA ALA A 128 -6.04 -8.41 -14.23
C ALA A 128 -6.89 -9.57 -13.65
N GLU A 129 -7.15 -9.56 -12.35
CA GLU A 129 -8.06 -10.51 -11.70
C GLU A 129 -9.49 -10.37 -12.17
N LEU A 130 -10.01 -9.15 -12.14
CA LEU A 130 -11.38 -8.86 -12.53
C LEU A 130 -11.65 -9.16 -14.01
N LEU A 131 -10.62 -9.03 -14.87
CA LEU A 131 -10.66 -9.40 -16.28
C LEU A 131 -10.36 -10.89 -16.54
N GLY A 132 -9.94 -11.65 -15.53
CA GLY A 132 -9.54 -13.05 -15.69
C GLY A 132 -8.28 -13.24 -16.54
N THR A 133 -7.40 -12.24 -16.58
CA THR A 133 -6.16 -12.25 -17.38
C THR A 133 -4.92 -12.61 -16.57
N LEU A 134 -5.07 -12.94 -15.28
CA LEU A 134 -3.96 -13.46 -14.49
C LEU A 134 -3.42 -14.78 -15.09
N PRO A 135 -2.09 -15.01 -15.02
CA PRO A 135 -1.49 -16.27 -15.42
C PRO A 135 -2.10 -17.45 -14.64
N ARG A 136 -2.42 -18.52 -15.36
CA ARG A 136 -3.03 -19.72 -14.77
C ARG A 136 -2.20 -20.30 -13.60
N GLY A 137 -0.87 -20.31 -13.73
CA GLY A 137 0.02 -20.82 -12.68
C GLY A 137 -0.08 -20.01 -11.38
N LEU A 138 -0.26 -18.70 -11.48
CA LEU A 138 -0.46 -17.82 -10.33
C LEU A 138 -1.80 -18.13 -9.63
N CYS A 139 -2.88 -18.27 -10.41
CA CYS A 139 -4.20 -18.63 -9.89
C CYS A 139 -4.18 -20.00 -9.19
N GLU A 140 -3.52 -20.99 -9.78
CA GLU A 140 -3.39 -22.35 -9.21
C GLU A 140 -2.58 -22.33 -7.90
N ARG A 141 -1.45 -21.60 -7.87
CA ARG A 141 -0.64 -21.45 -6.66
C ARG A 141 -1.41 -20.74 -5.54
N GLN A 142 -2.13 -19.68 -5.86
CA GLN A 142 -2.98 -18.98 -4.89
C GLN A 142 -4.06 -19.89 -4.30
N GLN A 143 -4.71 -20.71 -5.13
CA GLN A 143 -5.68 -21.68 -4.65
C GLN A 143 -5.06 -22.78 -3.79
N SER A 144 -3.78 -23.11 -4.03
CA SER A 144 -3.01 -24.04 -3.20
C SER A 144 -2.68 -23.43 -1.84
N GLU A 145 -2.15 -22.21 -1.80
CA GLU A 145 -1.84 -21.47 -0.57
C GLU A 145 -3.08 -21.33 0.33
N ARG A 146 -4.24 -20.98 -0.24
CA ARG A 146 -5.50 -20.88 0.50
C ARG A 146 -5.99 -22.17 1.16
N ARG A 147 -5.45 -23.33 0.76
CA ARG A 147 -5.77 -24.63 1.34
C ARG A 147 -4.74 -25.07 2.39
N SER A 148 -3.62 -24.36 2.50
CA SER A 148 -2.62 -24.62 3.53
C SER A 148 -3.16 -24.23 4.92
N ALA A 149 -2.59 -24.83 5.96
CA ALA A 149 -3.01 -24.60 7.35
C ALA A 149 -2.60 -23.21 7.87
N GLU A 150 -1.55 -22.66 7.27
CA GLU A 150 -0.87 -21.42 7.59
C GLU A 150 -1.67 -20.20 7.08
N TRP A 151 -2.40 -20.33 5.97
CA TRP A 151 -3.07 -19.20 5.32
C TRP A 151 -4.03 -18.43 6.25
N ALA A 152 -4.87 -19.12 7.00
CA ALA A 152 -5.86 -18.47 7.87
C ALA A 152 -5.20 -17.65 9.01
N PRO A 153 -4.27 -18.23 9.80
CA PRO A 153 -3.46 -17.47 10.75
C PRO A 153 -2.76 -16.25 10.13
N GLU A 154 -2.18 -16.39 8.93
CA GLU A 154 -1.47 -15.28 8.29
C GLU A 154 -2.41 -14.15 7.84
N ILE A 155 -3.64 -14.46 7.44
CA ILE A 155 -4.66 -13.45 7.13
C ILE A 155 -5.13 -12.71 8.40
N GLU A 156 -5.27 -13.42 9.53
CA GLU A 156 -5.56 -12.78 10.81
C GLU A 156 -4.43 -11.84 11.22
N ALA A 157 -3.17 -12.29 11.10
CA ALA A 157 -1.99 -11.46 11.35
C ALA A 157 -1.95 -10.22 10.44
N PHE A 158 -2.24 -10.37 9.15
CA PHE A 158 -2.36 -9.26 8.21
C PHE A 158 -3.39 -8.22 8.66
N PHE A 159 -4.57 -8.65 9.11
CA PHE A 159 -5.60 -7.71 9.58
C PHE A 159 -5.22 -6.99 10.87
N LEU A 160 -4.55 -7.68 11.79
CA LEU A 160 -4.02 -7.05 13.00
C LEU A 160 -2.97 -5.99 12.65
N PHE A 161 -2.06 -6.32 11.73
CA PHE A 161 -1.05 -5.40 11.23
C PHE A 161 -1.69 -4.18 10.55
N ASN A 162 -2.68 -4.40 9.67
CA ASN A 162 -3.37 -3.30 9.00
C ASN A 162 -4.20 -2.43 9.97
N ALA A 163 -4.78 -3.02 11.01
CA ALA A 163 -5.52 -2.29 12.03
C ALA A 163 -4.64 -1.35 12.84
N GLN A 164 -3.38 -1.73 13.10
CA GLN A 164 -2.41 -0.87 13.80
C GLN A 164 -2.25 0.46 13.06
N ILE A 165 -1.99 0.42 11.74
CA ILE A 165 -1.83 1.62 10.90
C ILE A 165 -3.04 2.54 11.01
N LEU A 166 -4.24 1.97 10.84
CA LEU A 166 -5.49 2.74 10.79
C LEU A 166 -5.87 3.36 12.14
N SER A 167 -5.37 2.81 13.24
CA SER A 167 -5.63 3.30 14.59
C SER A 167 -4.59 4.31 15.09
N ASP A 168 -3.49 4.49 14.35
CA ASP A 168 -2.35 5.28 14.76
C ASP A 168 -2.36 6.65 14.06
N GLU A 169 -2.91 7.64 14.75
CA GLU A 169 -3.04 9.00 14.21
C GLU A 169 -1.68 9.65 13.90
N SER A 170 -0.66 9.40 14.73
CA SER A 170 0.70 9.92 14.50
C SER A 170 1.29 9.35 13.21
N LEU A 171 1.17 8.02 13.02
CA LEU A 171 1.61 7.36 11.79
C LEU A 171 0.85 7.87 10.56
N LEU A 172 -0.48 7.97 10.63
CA LEU A 172 -1.31 8.48 9.53
C LEU A 172 -0.93 9.92 9.15
N ASN A 173 -0.69 10.78 10.13
CA ASN A 173 -0.22 12.14 9.92
C ASN A 173 1.15 12.17 9.22
N PHE A 174 2.07 11.29 9.59
CA PHE A 174 3.36 11.20 8.90
C PHE A 174 3.21 10.67 7.47
N LEU A 175 2.35 9.67 7.23
CA LEU A 175 2.04 9.18 5.88
C LEU A 175 1.45 10.29 5.00
N PHE A 176 0.58 11.14 5.54
CA PHE A 176 0.07 12.31 4.81
C PHE A 176 1.18 13.31 4.43
N LEU A 177 2.16 13.55 5.31
CA LEU A 177 3.32 14.38 4.96
C LEU A 177 4.11 13.78 3.79
N LEU A 178 4.30 12.46 3.76
CA LEU A 178 4.99 11.78 2.67
C LEU A 178 4.25 11.95 1.34
N ASP A 179 2.92 11.98 1.40
CA ASP A 179 2.01 12.21 0.27
C ASP A 179 1.84 13.70 -0.12
N ASP A 180 2.76 14.58 0.29
CA ASP A 180 2.76 16.02 -0.05
C ASP A 180 1.64 16.83 0.62
N HIS A 181 0.92 16.26 1.58
CA HIS A 181 -0.09 16.98 2.33
C HIS A 181 0.53 17.83 3.45
N PHE A 182 -0.14 18.94 3.76
CA PHE A 182 0.18 19.72 4.96
C PHE A 182 -0.53 19.10 6.17
N VAL A 183 0.22 18.88 7.25
CA VAL A 183 -0.33 18.41 8.52
C VAL A 183 -0.03 19.42 9.60
N GLY A 184 -1.09 19.98 10.22
CA GLY A 184 -0.93 21.06 11.20
C GLY A 184 -0.23 22.31 10.62
N GLY A 185 -0.32 22.53 9.31
CA GLY A 185 0.39 23.62 8.62
C GLY A 185 1.84 23.33 8.27
N VAL A 186 2.34 22.13 8.57
CA VAL A 186 3.71 21.70 8.28
C VAL A 186 3.76 20.90 6.98
N HIS A 187 4.74 21.20 6.13
CA HIS A 187 5.09 20.41 4.95
C HIS A 187 6.33 19.52 5.21
N ILE A 188 6.47 18.40 4.48
CA ILE A 188 7.61 17.48 4.65
C ILE A 188 8.97 18.17 4.46
N SER A 189 9.05 19.18 3.58
CA SER A 189 10.29 19.96 3.37
C SER A 189 10.73 20.71 4.63
N GLU A 190 9.80 21.14 5.48
CA GLU A 190 10.14 21.80 6.75
C GLU A 190 10.76 20.81 7.73
N LEU A 191 10.21 19.59 7.81
CA LEU A 191 10.80 18.51 8.60
C LEU A 191 12.20 18.14 8.08
N GLN A 192 12.39 18.08 6.77
CA GLN A 192 13.70 17.83 6.16
C GLN A 192 14.73 18.92 6.54
N LEU A 193 14.33 20.19 6.50
CA LEU A 193 15.20 21.30 6.93
C LEU A 193 15.52 21.22 8.43
N ALA A 194 14.52 20.90 9.27
CA ALA A 194 14.71 20.73 10.70
C ALA A 194 15.69 19.59 11.02
N LEU A 195 15.61 18.47 10.29
CA LEU A 195 16.50 17.32 10.47
C LEU A 195 17.96 17.60 10.07
N ALA A 196 18.25 18.68 9.34
CA ALA A 196 19.58 18.96 8.81
C ALA A 196 20.59 19.39 9.89
N ASN A 197 20.15 19.98 11.00
CA ASN A 197 21.02 20.25 12.16
C ASN A 197 20.24 20.36 13.47
N LYS A 198 20.97 20.26 14.58
CA LYS A 198 20.39 20.18 15.92
C LYS A 198 19.68 21.46 16.34
N GLU A 199 20.21 22.62 15.99
CA GLU A 199 19.66 23.92 16.35
C GLU A 199 18.32 24.18 15.64
N GLU A 200 18.23 23.87 14.34
CA GLU A 200 16.98 23.94 13.57
C GLU A 200 15.95 22.94 14.09
N MET A 201 16.35 21.71 14.41
CA MET A 201 15.45 20.73 15.03
C MET A 201 14.91 21.23 16.37
N ALA A 202 15.78 21.78 17.23
CA ALA A 202 15.36 22.30 18.52
C ALA A 202 14.36 23.46 18.36
N ALA A 203 14.63 24.42 17.46
CA ALA A 203 13.71 25.51 17.16
C ALA A 203 12.40 25.01 16.54
N TRP A 204 12.47 24.00 15.66
CA TRP A 204 11.30 23.42 15.02
C TRP A 204 10.39 22.75 16.04
N LEU A 205 10.94 22.06 17.04
CA LEU A 205 10.19 21.38 18.10
C LEU A 205 9.50 22.30 19.11
N GLU A 206 9.85 23.58 19.17
CA GLU A 206 9.16 24.56 20.02
C GLU A 206 7.74 24.85 19.53
N GLU A 207 7.41 24.56 18.27
CA GLU A 207 6.04 24.75 17.77
C GLU A 207 5.14 23.55 18.08
N ALA A 208 3.91 23.84 18.48
CA ALA A 208 2.95 22.84 18.93
C ALA A 208 2.62 21.81 17.83
N GLY A 209 2.54 20.53 18.22
CA GLY A 209 2.16 19.42 17.33
C GLY A 209 3.30 18.82 16.50
N ARG A 210 4.45 19.50 16.38
CA ARG A 210 5.60 18.99 15.59
C ARG A 210 6.27 17.77 16.21
N ALA A 211 6.30 17.66 17.54
CA ALA A 211 6.77 16.47 18.22
C ALA A 211 5.95 15.21 17.84
N ALA A 212 4.64 15.34 17.59
CA ALA A 212 3.80 14.23 17.16
C ALA A 212 4.13 13.75 15.73
N LEU A 213 4.66 14.63 14.88
CA LEU A 213 5.12 14.26 13.53
C LEU A 213 6.43 13.43 13.58
N LEU A 214 7.29 13.67 14.58
CA LEU A 214 8.46 12.81 14.82
C LEU A 214 8.06 11.45 15.39
N ASP A 215 7.10 11.42 16.31
CA ASP A 215 6.50 10.17 16.80
C ASP A 215 5.90 9.36 15.63
N GLY A 216 5.24 10.04 14.68
CA GLY A 216 4.75 9.43 13.44
C GLY A 216 5.85 8.85 12.55
N LEU A 217 7.00 9.55 12.44
CA LEU A 217 8.17 9.02 11.75
C LEU A 217 8.71 7.76 12.44
N GLU A 218 8.89 7.79 13.76
CA GLU A 218 9.37 6.63 14.54
C GLU A 218 8.45 5.42 14.32
N ARG A 219 7.13 5.62 14.45
CA ARG A 219 6.11 4.59 14.17
C ARG A 219 6.14 4.07 12.74
N PHE A 220 6.51 4.92 11.78
CA PHE A 220 6.67 4.48 10.38
C PHE A 220 7.89 3.57 10.21
N LEU A 221 8.99 3.84 10.94
CA LEU A 221 10.16 2.96 10.93
C LEU A 221 9.82 1.60 11.56
N ASP A 222 9.16 1.61 12.72
CA ASP A 222 8.67 0.38 13.38
C ASP A 222 7.71 -0.41 12.46
N PHE A 223 6.83 0.30 11.76
CA PHE A 223 5.94 -0.30 10.76
C PHE A 223 6.74 -0.94 9.62
N ALA A 224 7.75 -0.27 9.07
CA ALA A 224 8.57 -0.81 8.00
C ALA A 224 9.31 -2.08 8.44
N GLU A 225 9.91 -2.08 9.63
CA GLU A 225 10.56 -3.27 10.20
C GLU A 225 9.56 -4.41 10.44
N GLY A 226 8.39 -4.09 11.00
CA GLY A 226 7.31 -5.05 11.21
C GLY A 226 6.80 -5.65 9.91
N LEU A 227 6.67 -4.84 8.86
CA LEU A 227 6.26 -5.29 7.54
C LEU A 227 7.30 -6.22 6.91
N ASP A 228 8.58 -5.84 6.96
CA ASP A 228 9.69 -6.65 6.44
C ASP A 228 9.77 -8.01 7.13
N HIS A 229 9.65 -8.02 8.46
CA HIS A 229 9.60 -9.25 9.25
C HIS A 229 8.38 -10.11 8.90
N TYR A 230 7.20 -9.51 8.82
CA TYR A 230 5.98 -10.20 8.44
C TYR A 230 6.09 -10.83 7.04
N LEU A 231 6.55 -10.07 6.05
CA LEU A 231 6.75 -10.57 4.69
C LEU A 231 7.82 -11.68 4.63
N GLY A 232 8.87 -11.59 5.46
CA GLY A 232 9.88 -12.63 5.60
C GLY A 232 9.34 -13.95 6.14
N ASN A 233 8.27 -13.92 6.95
CA ASN A 233 7.64 -15.13 7.49
C ASN A 233 6.68 -15.82 6.51
N LEU A 234 6.36 -15.18 5.37
CA LEU A 234 5.45 -15.71 4.35
C LEU A 234 6.15 -16.54 3.26
N ASP A 235 7.30 -17.15 3.54
CA ASP A 235 8.09 -17.90 2.56
C ASP A 235 7.31 -19.05 1.91
N GLU A 236 6.47 -19.75 2.67
CA GLU A 236 5.62 -20.84 2.18
C GLU A 236 4.34 -20.34 1.48
N LEU A 237 4.05 -19.04 1.53
CA LEU A 237 2.89 -18.38 0.93
C LEU A 237 3.33 -17.23 0.00
N PRO A 238 4.15 -17.50 -1.04
CA PRO A 238 4.77 -16.47 -1.87
C PRO A 238 3.78 -15.59 -2.64
N VAL A 239 2.60 -16.11 -3.01
CA VAL A 239 1.55 -15.30 -3.65
C VAL A 239 0.92 -14.36 -2.63
N LEU A 240 0.58 -14.83 -1.43
CA LEU A 240 0.11 -13.97 -0.35
C LEU A 240 1.13 -12.88 -0.02
N ARG A 241 2.41 -13.25 0.12
CA ARG A 241 3.52 -12.31 0.35
C ARG A 241 3.57 -11.20 -0.68
N GLY A 242 3.53 -11.57 -1.96
CA GLY A 242 3.54 -10.59 -3.05
C GLY A 242 2.34 -9.65 -3.04
N ARG A 243 1.16 -10.15 -2.66
CA ARG A 243 -0.07 -9.35 -2.55
C ARG A 243 -0.05 -8.37 -1.38
N VAL A 244 0.41 -8.82 -0.22
CA VAL A 244 0.60 -7.94 0.94
C VAL A 244 1.65 -6.88 0.61
N TRP A 245 2.77 -7.25 -0.01
CA TRP A 245 3.76 -6.25 -0.41
C TRP A 245 3.15 -5.25 -1.40
N PHE A 246 2.41 -5.68 -2.42
CA PHE A 246 1.75 -4.76 -3.35
C PHE A 246 0.77 -3.80 -2.67
N HIS A 247 0.05 -4.24 -1.64
CA HIS A 247 -0.85 -3.39 -0.86
C HIS A 247 -0.12 -2.20 -0.22
N TYR A 248 1.09 -2.43 0.31
CA TYR A 248 1.90 -1.39 0.97
C TYR A 248 2.95 -0.75 0.07
N SER A 249 3.18 -1.30 -1.13
CA SER A 249 4.25 -0.91 -2.05
C SER A 249 4.18 0.54 -2.51
N TYR A 250 3.02 1.18 -2.43
CA TYR A 250 2.88 2.61 -2.77
C TYR A 250 3.85 3.48 -1.96
N TRP A 251 3.96 3.22 -0.65
CA TRP A 251 4.86 3.96 0.23
C TRP A 251 6.33 3.63 -0.03
N PHE A 252 6.68 2.45 -0.52
CA PHE A 252 8.09 2.07 -0.78
C PHE A 252 8.54 2.23 -2.24
N GLY A 253 7.59 2.40 -3.17
CA GLY A 253 7.79 2.58 -4.61
C GLY A 253 7.81 4.05 -5.01
N HIS A 254 6.66 4.57 -5.48
CA HIS A 254 6.54 5.93 -6.01
C HIS A 254 6.48 6.99 -4.90
N GLY A 255 5.67 6.80 -3.85
CA GLY A 255 5.84 7.53 -2.59
C GLY A 255 7.22 7.27 -1.95
N GLY A 256 7.81 6.12 -2.30
CA GLY A 256 9.12 5.66 -1.88
C GLY A 256 10.30 6.51 -2.31
N ALA A 257 10.19 7.35 -3.36
CA ALA A 257 11.29 8.27 -3.70
C ALA A 257 11.55 9.27 -2.57
N ARG A 258 10.49 9.84 -2.00
CA ARG A 258 10.55 10.76 -0.87
C ARG A 258 10.90 10.06 0.44
N ILE A 259 10.47 8.81 0.60
CA ILE A 259 10.90 7.99 1.74
C ILE A 259 12.38 7.64 1.63
N ARG A 260 12.90 7.27 0.45
CA ARG A 260 14.34 7.05 0.24
C ARG A 260 15.15 8.30 0.52
N GLU A 261 14.68 9.46 0.06
CA GLU A 261 15.27 10.75 0.42
C GLU A 261 15.25 10.94 1.94
N THR A 262 14.07 10.85 2.58
CA THR A 262 13.90 11.06 4.02
C THR A 262 14.75 10.09 4.84
N VAL A 263 14.85 8.82 4.46
CA VAL A 263 15.69 7.79 5.10
C VAL A 263 17.18 8.08 4.87
N ALA A 264 17.58 8.51 3.67
CA ALA A 264 18.95 8.93 3.40
C ALA A 264 19.33 10.17 4.22
N TRP A 265 18.42 11.13 4.35
CA TRP A 265 18.56 12.31 5.21
C TRP A 265 18.68 11.92 6.68
N LEU A 266 17.79 11.05 7.18
CA LEU A 266 17.84 10.54 8.56
C LEU A 266 19.15 9.82 8.84
N SER A 267 19.59 8.96 7.92
CA SER A 267 20.87 8.26 8.03
C SER A 267 22.05 9.25 8.08
N GLY A 268 22.06 10.26 7.20
CA GLY A 268 23.09 11.30 7.18
C GLY A 268 23.07 12.20 8.43
N ALA A 269 21.88 12.54 8.95
CA ALA A 269 21.73 13.32 10.18
C ALA A 269 22.23 12.55 11.41
N LEU A 270 21.93 11.25 11.48
CA LEU A 270 22.43 10.36 12.53
C LEU A 270 23.96 10.24 12.47
N GLU A 271 24.54 10.04 11.29
CA GLU A 271 26.00 10.02 11.08
C GLU A 271 26.66 11.35 11.50
N ALA A 272 26.10 12.49 11.09
CA ALA A 272 26.61 13.82 11.41
C ALA A 272 26.54 14.17 12.90
N SER A 273 25.59 13.59 13.63
CA SER A 273 25.44 13.77 15.08
C SER A 273 26.51 13.04 15.91
N GLY A 274 27.42 12.30 15.27
CA GLY A 274 28.49 11.55 15.93
C GLY A 274 28.01 10.28 16.64
N VAL A 275 26.74 9.89 16.43
CA VAL A 275 26.24 8.58 16.80
C VAL A 275 26.85 7.58 15.81
N VAL A 276 27.94 6.93 16.23
CA VAL A 276 28.58 5.88 15.44
C VAL A 276 27.66 4.68 15.42
N LEU A 277 26.99 4.49 14.29
CA LEU A 277 26.08 3.37 14.04
C LEU A 277 26.73 2.36 13.10
N ASP A 278 28.06 2.39 12.94
CA ASP A 278 28.74 1.46 12.03
C ASP A 278 29.14 0.17 12.75
N GLY A 279 28.43 -0.90 12.43
CA GLY A 279 28.69 -2.27 12.85
C GLY A 279 27.57 -3.23 12.44
N PRO A 280 27.83 -4.52 12.23
CA PRO A 280 26.78 -5.52 12.09
C PRO A 280 25.88 -5.50 13.34
N GLY A 281 24.57 -5.30 13.17
CA GLY A 281 23.61 -5.20 14.27
C GLY A 281 23.39 -3.80 14.84
N SER A 282 23.82 -2.74 14.13
CA SER A 282 23.41 -1.39 14.49
C SER A 282 22.00 -1.07 13.95
N PRO A 283 21.22 -0.24 14.65
CA PRO A 283 19.87 0.14 14.20
C PRO A 283 19.83 0.73 12.80
N THR A 284 20.86 1.50 12.40
CA THR A 284 20.88 2.20 11.11
C THR A 284 21.25 1.28 9.95
N VAL A 285 22.13 0.30 10.19
CA VAL A 285 22.47 -0.72 9.19
C VAL A 285 21.27 -1.65 8.98
N GLU A 286 20.59 -2.03 10.06
CA GLU A 286 19.38 -2.85 10.00
C GLU A 286 18.24 -2.12 9.27
N LEU A 287 17.98 -0.87 9.64
CA LEU A 287 16.96 -0.03 9.00
C LEU A 287 17.24 0.18 7.51
N LYS A 288 18.49 0.48 7.14
CA LYS A 288 18.88 0.60 5.73
C LYS A 288 18.62 -0.70 4.97
N ALA A 289 18.96 -1.85 5.54
CA ALA A 289 18.74 -3.14 4.91
C ALA A 289 17.24 -3.46 4.75
N VAL A 290 16.40 -3.07 5.72
CA VAL A 290 14.93 -3.15 5.65
C VAL A 290 14.41 -2.30 4.48
N PHE A 291 14.82 -1.05 4.38
CA PHE A 291 14.41 -0.19 3.27
C PHE A 291 14.92 -0.69 1.92
N ASP A 292 16.16 -1.19 1.84
CA ASP A 292 16.68 -1.78 0.60
C ASP A 292 15.84 -2.97 0.13
N ARG A 293 15.32 -3.80 1.06
CA ARG A 293 14.41 -4.91 0.74
C ARG A 293 13.03 -4.42 0.33
N LEU A 294 12.40 -3.54 1.11
CA LEU A 294 11.03 -3.06 0.88
C LEU A 294 10.92 -2.19 -0.38
N THR A 295 11.98 -1.45 -0.72
CA THR A 295 12.04 -0.62 -1.94
C THR A 295 12.46 -1.40 -3.17
N ASN A 296 13.06 -2.59 -3.02
CA ASN A 296 13.35 -3.48 -4.13
C ASN A 296 12.08 -4.25 -4.51
N PRO A 297 11.46 -3.93 -5.66
CA PRO A 297 10.20 -4.52 -6.01
C PRO A 297 10.30 -6.03 -6.29
N TYR A 298 11.48 -6.55 -6.61
CA TYR A 298 11.67 -7.97 -6.86
C TYR A 298 11.88 -8.79 -5.58
N HIS A 299 12.14 -8.17 -4.42
CA HIS A 299 12.51 -8.92 -3.22
C HIS A 299 11.35 -9.81 -2.72
N TYR A 300 10.17 -9.21 -2.53
CA TYR A 300 9.02 -9.93 -1.96
C TYR A 300 8.02 -10.48 -2.96
N CYS A 301 8.05 -9.97 -4.21
CA CYS A 301 7.07 -10.36 -5.22
C CYS A 301 7.69 -10.85 -6.54
N SER A 302 8.94 -11.35 -6.51
CA SER A 302 9.62 -11.95 -7.67
C SER A 302 8.75 -12.96 -8.44
N ASP A 303 8.11 -13.90 -7.74
CA ASP A 303 7.22 -14.90 -8.35
C ASP A 303 5.99 -14.29 -9.03
N LEU A 304 5.51 -13.18 -8.49
CA LEU A 304 4.30 -12.49 -8.96
C LEU A 304 4.66 -11.58 -10.15
N ILE A 305 5.75 -10.82 -10.06
CA ILE A 305 6.28 -10.00 -11.16
C ILE A 305 6.73 -10.88 -12.33
N ALA A 306 7.49 -11.95 -12.10
CA ALA A 306 8.02 -12.81 -13.17
C ALA A 306 6.90 -13.48 -13.99
N GLN A 307 5.73 -13.73 -13.37
CA GLN A 307 4.57 -14.28 -14.07
C GLN A 307 3.69 -13.21 -14.71
N LEU A 308 3.70 -11.99 -14.18
CA LEU A 308 3.00 -10.83 -14.74
C LEU A 308 3.82 -10.07 -15.80
N ASP A 309 5.09 -10.45 -16.02
CA ASP A 309 6.01 -9.88 -17.01
C ASP A 309 5.42 -9.75 -18.44
N PRO A 310 4.48 -10.60 -18.91
CA PRO A 310 3.78 -10.37 -20.18
C PRO A 310 2.84 -9.15 -20.23
N LEU A 311 2.57 -8.48 -19.09
CA LEU A 311 1.64 -7.34 -18.97
C LEU A 311 2.34 -5.97 -18.93
N GLU A 312 3.62 -5.88 -19.31
CA GLU A 312 4.42 -4.64 -19.29
C GLU A 312 4.37 -3.94 -17.91
N ILE A 313 4.90 -4.57 -16.86
CA ILE A 313 5.15 -3.88 -15.58
C ILE A 313 6.39 -2.98 -15.72
N THR A 314 6.26 -1.88 -16.49
CA THR A 314 7.30 -0.85 -16.64
C THR A 314 7.38 0.10 -15.45
N PHE A 315 6.50 -0.05 -14.45
CA PHE A 315 6.30 0.89 -13.34
C PHE A 315 7.25 0.71 -12.14
N LEU A 316 8.09 -0.33 -12.17
CA LEU A 316 9.07 -0.61 -11.14
C LEU A 316 10.38 0.16 -11.34
N GLN A 317 10.50 0.88 -12.45
CA GLN A 317 11.60 1.81 -12.65
C GLN A 317 11.22 3.17 -12.05
N PRO A 318 12.11 3.82 -11.28
CA PRO A 318 11.90 5.21 -10.87
C PRO A 318 11.58 6.06 -12.11
N ILE A 319 10.56 6.91 -12.03
CA ILE A 319 10.37 7.93 -13.07
C ILE A 319 11.59 8.85 -13.00
N ALA A 320 12.31 8.94 -14.12
CA ALA A 320 13.49 9.80 -14.29
C ALA A 320 13.15 11.29 -14.29
#